data_AF-A0A937XCP2-F1
#
_entry.id   AF-A0A937XCP2-F1
#
_cell.length_a   1.000
_cell.length_b   1.000
_cell.length_c   1.000
_cell.angle_alpha   90.00
_cell.angle_beta   90.00
_cell.angle_gamma   90.00
#
_symmetry.space_group_name_H-M   'P 1'
#
loop_
_entity.id
_entity.type
_entity.pdbx_description
1 polymer ?
#
loop_
_entity_poly.entity_id
_entity_poly.type
_entity_poly.pdbx_seq_one_letter_code
_entity_poly.pdbx_strand_id
1 'polypeptide(L)'
;MGRKVRPAMHGLDALGARLKQIRLQSGRSQMMLAKLIGFDPAHGYKYILRLEKGQVPNPTLRTIAACLEACGAQWQAIVDVLPDTGAVSAPPSPKSSIDNRKSEIPLPAASSPQSSIDNRKSEIPSAVPEPSPAAPRRRDHRPLREQLRARRIEQRDLRTRRFWSGVKQVDEATAALLRSLRVPSRLHRSYLAFARSCCSTSDALEAARPEVAERALARLIPPAVAQGLDRGILAQIQSACAQVFHPQSSVG
;
A
#
# COMPACT_ATOMS: atom_id res chain seq x y z
N MET A 1 -0.55 1.42 24.31
CA MET A 1 0.87 1.28 23.90
C MET A 1 1.28 2.54 23.14
N GLY A 2 2.00 3.46 23.78
CA GLY A 2 2.50 4.67 23.10
C GLY A 2 3.52 4.30 22.03
N ARG A 3 3.42 4.87 20.82
CA ARG A 3 4.44 4.69 19.78
C ARG A 3 5.73 5.31 20.29
N LYS A 4 6.78 4.50 20.49
CA LYS A 4 8.13 5.01 20.75
C LYS A 4 8.51 5.95 19.60
N VAL A 5 8.78 7.21 19.91
CA VAL A 5 9.28 8.19 18.93
C VAL A 5 10.62 7.68 18.44
N ARG A 6 10.73 7.40 17.14
CA ARG A 6 12.02 6.99 16.56
C ARG A 6 12.92 8.22 16.48
N PRO A 7 14.21 8.11 16.84
CA PRO A 7 15.15 9.22 16.67
C PRO A 7 15.20 9.64 15.21
N ALA A 8 15.35 10.94 14.96
CA ALA A 8 15.49 11.47 13.62
C ALA A 8 16.85 11.08 13.05
N MET A 9 16.88 10.65 11.78
CA MET A 9 18.14 10.39 11.07
C MET A 9 18.77 11.72 10.65
N HIS A 10 20.06 11.89 10.95
CA HIS A 10 20.85 13.04 10.48
C HIS A 10 21.40 12.78 9.08
N GLY A 11 21.77 13.82 8.32
CA GLY A 11 22.39 13.67 6.99
C GLY A 11 21.42 13.39 5.83
N LEU A 12 20.11 13.49 6.05
CA LEU A 12 19.10 13.26 5.00
C LEU A 12 19.16 14.29 3.86
N ASP A 13 19.69 15.49 4.09
CA ASP A 13 19.82 16.53 3.07
C ASP A 13 20.81 16.12 1.97
N ALA A 14 21.93 15.50 2.35
CA ALA A 14 22.94 15.00 1.41
C ALA A 14 22.39 13.85 0.56
N LEU A 15 21.68 12.91 1.19
CA LEU A 15 20.99 11.83 0.49
C LEU A 15 19.93 12.38 -0.48
N GLY A 16 19.10 13.32 -0.03
CA GLY A 16 18.07 13.95 -0.85
C GLY A 16 18.66 14.66 -2.07
N ALA A 17 19.74 15.42 -1.88
CA ALA A 17 20.45 16.11 -2.96
C ALA A 17 21.04 15.12 -3.98
N ARG A 18 21.64 14.00 -3.52
CA ARG A 18 22.18 12.96 -4.39
C ARG A 18 21.08 12.27 -5.20
N LEU A 19 19.95 11.93 -4.58
CA LEU A 19 18.79 11.37 -5.29
C LEU A 19 18.24 12.33 -6.36
N LYS A 20 18.18 13.64 -6.06
CA LYS A 20 17.80 14.66 -7.04
C LYS A 20 18.76 14.68 -8.22
N GLN A 21 20.07 14.62 -7.97
CA GLN A 21 21.09 14.60 -9.02
C GLN A 21 20.91 13.38 -9.93
N ILE A 22 20.77 12.19 -9.35
CA ILE A 22 20.53 10.92 -10.07
C ILE A 22 19.26 11.03 -10.93
N ARG A 23 18.17 11.58 -10.38
CA ARG A 23 16.93 11.79 -11.14
C ARG A 23 17.14 12.70 -12.34
N LEU A 24 17.82 13.83 -12.16
CA LEU A 24 18.08 14.79 -13.23
C LEU A 24 18.98 14.18 -14.32
N GLN A 25 20.01 13.42 -13.95
CA GLN A 25 20.88 12.71 -14.89
C GLN A 25 20.10 11.66 -15.72
N SER A 26 19.11 11.00 -15.12
CA SER A 26 18.23 10.07 -15.82
C SER A 26 17.15 10.73 -16.69
N GLY A 27 17.09 12.08 -16.74
CA GLY A 27 16.10 12.82 -17.54
C GLY A 27 14.66 12.66 -17.05
N ARG A 28 14.44 12.30 -15.77
CA ARG A 28 13.10 12.04 -15.23
C ARG A 28 12.54 13.25 -14.49
N SER A 29 11.27 13.60 -14.74
CA SER A 29 10.56 14.56 -13.90
C SER A 29 10.15 13.91 -12.57
N GLN A 30 9.88 14.72 -11.54
CA GLN A 30 9.41 14.20 -10.24
C GLN A 30 8.08 13.44 -10.38
N MET A 31 7.19 13.91 -11.26
CA MET A 31 5.92 13.23 -11.56
C MET A 31 6.14 11.87 -12.22
N MET A 32 7.07 11.80 -13.18
CA MET A 32 7.41 10.53 -13.84
C MET A 32 8.04 9.54 -12.85
N LEU A 33 8.95 10.02 -11.99
CA LEU A 33 9.53 9.18 -10.94
C LEU A 33 8.46 8.65 -9.99
N ALA A 34 7.54 9.50 -9.53
CA ALA A 34 6.42 9.09 -8.68
C ALA A 34 5.57 8.00 -9.33
N LYS A 35 5.25 8.14 -10.63
CA LYS A 35 4.52 7.13 -11.40
C LYS A 35 5.27 5.80 -11.47
N LEU A 36 6.58 5.83 -11.75
CA LEU A 36 7.41 4.62 -11.89
C LEU A 36 7.53 3.83 -10.60
N ILE A 37 7.61 4.50 -9.45
CA ILE A 37 7.71 3.84 -8.14
C ILE A 37 6.33 3.43 -7.56
N GLY A 38 5.24 3.65 -8.30
CA GLY A 38 3.89 3.25 -7.91
C GLY A 38 3.17 4.23 -6.97
N PHE A 39 3.60 5.49 -6.91
CA PHE A 39 2.83 6.55 -6.27
C PHE A 39 1.85 7.19 -7.27
N ASP A 40 0.75 7.73 -6.74
CA ASP A 40 -0.19 8.54 -7.53
C ASP A 40 0.54 9.73 -8.16
N PRO A 41 0.56 9.90 -9.49
CA PRO A 41 1.25 11.02 -10.14
C PRO A 41 0.74 12.41 -9.69
N ALA A 42 -0.54 12.53 -9.31
CA ALA A 42 -1.14 13.81 -8.92
C ALA A 42 -0.67 14.30 -7.54
N HIS A 43 -0.31 13.39 -6.64
CA HIS A 43 0.03 13.71 -5.25
C HIS A 43 1.44 13.24 -4.83
N GLY A 44 1.91 12.15 -5.42
CA GLY A 44 3.16 11.47 -5.12
C GLY A 44 4.40 12.30 -5.43
N TYR A 45 4.33 13.23 -6.40
CA TYR A 45 5.45 14.14 -6.67
C TYR A 45 5.82 14.99 -5.46
N LYS A 46 4.86 15.33 -4.58
CA LYS A 46 5.12 16.08 -3.34
C LYS A 46 5.97 15.27 -2.36
N TYR A 47 5.77 13.95 -2.32
CA TYR A 47 6.60 13.06 -1.52
C TYR A 47 8.02 13.00 -2.08
N ILE A 48 8.18 12.86 -3.41
CA ILE A 48 9.48 12.91 -4.07
C ILE A 48 10.19 14.24 -3.81
N LEU A 49 9.48 15.36 -3.93
CA LEU A 49 10.02 16.69 -3.63
C LEU A 49 10.54 16.79 -2.20
N ARG A 50 9.78 16.30 -1.22
CA ARG A 50 10.22 16.28 0.18
C ARG A 50 11.40 15.34 0.40
N LEU A 51 11.43 14.20 -0.29
CA LEU A 51 12.52 13.24 -0.22
C LEU A 51 13.82 13.86 -0.74
N GLU A 52 13.76 14.54 -1.88
CA GLU A 52 14.89 15.27 -2.49
C GLU A 52 15.39 16.44 -1.64
N LYS A 53 14.52 16.99 -0.79
CA LYS A 53 14.87 18.05 0.18
C LYS A 53 15.34 17.52 1.53
N GLY A 54 15.45 16.20 1.73
CA GLY A 54 15.78 15.62 3.04
C GLY A 54 14.67 15.73 4.10
N GLN A 55 13.46 16.16 3.71
CA GLN A 55 12.35 16.46 4.63
C GLN A 55 11.42 15.28 4.92
N VAL A 56 11.74 14.09 4.41
CA VAL A 56 11.02 12.86 4.72
C VAL A 56 11.68 12.22 5.93
N PRO A 57 11.02 12.20 7.11
CA PRO A 57 11.60 11.55 8.27
C PRO A 57 11.64 10.04 8.04
N ASN A 58 12.83 9.44 8.17
CA ASN A 58 13.06 8.00 8.05
C ASN A 58 12.53 7.41 6.73
N PRO A 59 13.08 7.82 5.57
CA PRO A 59 12.69 7.25 4.29
C PRO A 59 12.95 5.75 4.28
N THR A 60 11.99 4.96 3.79
CA THR A 60 12.17 3.50 3.79
C THR A 60 13.22 3.09 2.76
N LEU A 61 14.03 2.07 3.07
CA LEU A 61 14.99 1.50 2.11
C LEU A 61 14.31 1.07 0.81
N ARG A 62 13.06 0.60 0.89
CA ARG A 62 12.24 0.25 -0.28
C ARG A 62 11.99 1.47 -1.18
N THR A 63 11.69 2.63 -0.61
CA THR A 63 11.48 3.87 -1.38
C THR A 63 12.78 4.29 -2.06
N ILE A 64 13.89 4.27 -1.33
CA ILE A 64 15.21 4.63 -1.87
C ILE A 64 15.59 3.69 -3.02
N ALA A 65 15.45 2.37 -2.82
CA ALA A 65 15.70 1.35 -3.83
C ALA A 65 14.86 1.57 -5.09
N ALA A 66 13.55 1.80 -4.92
CA ALA A 66 12.64 2.04 -6.04
C ALA A 66 13.01 3.31 -6.82
N CYS A 67 13.45 4.38 -6.13
CA CYS A 67 13.92 5.59 -6.79
C CYS A 67 15.17 5.33 -7.63
N LEU A 68 16.14 4.58 -7.10
CA LEU A 68 17.36 4.22 -7.84
C LEU A 68 17.03 3.35 -9.06
N GLU A 69 16.22 2.31 -8.89
CA GLU A 69 15.80 1.41 -9.96
C GLU A 69 15.06 2.15 -11.07
N ALA A 70 14.12 3.03 -10.72
CA ALA A 70 13.39 3.86 -11.69
C ALA A 70 14.28 4.86 -12.45
N CYS A 71 15.42 5.24 -11.86
CA CYS A 71 16.43 6.10 -12.47
C CYS A 71 17.57 5.32 -13.15
N GLY A 72 17.56 3.98 -13.13
CA GLY A 72 18.63 3.14 -13.67
C GLY A 72 19.95 3.23 -12.90
N ALA A 73 19.92 3.69 -11.65
CA ALA A 73 21.09 3.81 -10.79
C ALA A 73 21.24 2.59 -9.88
N GLN A 74 22.49 2.29 -9.49
CA GLN A 74 22.80 1.24 -8.52
C GLN A 74 23.02 1.83 -7.12
N TRP A 75 23.00 0.98 -6.09
CA TRP A 75 23.19 1.39 -4.69
C TRP A 75 24.50 2.13 -4.44
N GLN A 76 25.56 1.76 -5.15
CA GLN A 76 26.89 2.36 -5.07
C GLN A 76 26.88 3.87 -5.33
N ALA A 77 25.89 4.38 -6.05
CA ALA A 77 25.76 5.81 -6.35
C ALA A 77 25.36 6.68 -5.13
N ILE A 78 24.97 6.06 -4.01
CA ILE A 78 24.53 6.77 -2.81
C ILE A 78 25.17 6.29 -1.50
N VAL A 79 26.05 5.28 -1.53
CA VAL A 79 26.62 4.69 -0.30
C VAL A 79 27.40 5.73 0.53
N ASP A 80 28.07 6.67 -0.13
CA ASP A 80 28.85 7.75 0.47
C ASP A 80 27.99 8.78 1.24
N VAL A 81 26.70 8.88 0.90
CA VAL A 81 25.76 9.84 1.48
C VAL A 81 24.67 9.17 2.31
N LEU A 82 24.80 7.87 2.58
CA LEU A 82 23.84 7.19 3.45
C LEU A 82 23.99 7.72 4.88
N PRO A 83 22.88 8.10 5.52
CA PRO A 83 22.89 8.58 6.89
C PRO A 83 23.36 7.47 7.83
N ASP A 84 24.36 7.75 8.66
CA ASP A 84 24.85 6.81 9.66
C ASP A 84 23.71 6.43 10.61
N THR A 85 23.31 5.16 10.58
CA THR A 85 22.31 4.62 11.51
C THR A 85 22.95 4.36 12.85
N GLY A 86 23.39 5.43 13.54
CA GLY A 86 23.80 5.43 14.94
C GLY A 86 24.79 4.31 15.32
N ALA A 87 26.05 4.44 14.93
CA ALA A 87 27.13 3.85 15.72
C ALA A 87 27.32 4.74 16.97
N VAL A 88 27.21 4.14 18.15
CA VAL A 88 27.74 4.73 19.39
C VAL A 88 29.23 5.01 19.14
N SER A 89 29.63 6.25 19.37
CA SER A 89 30.97 6.79 19.14
C SER A 89 32.09 5.87 19.63
N ALA A 90 32.88 5.33 18.70
CA ALA A 90 34.23 4.83 18.95
C ALA A 90 35.25 5.81 18.32
N PRO A 91 36.41 6.04 18.95
CA PRO A 91 37.33 7.13 18.61
C PRO A 91 38.10 6.89 17.29
N PRO A 92 38.65 7.96 16.67
CA PRO A 92 39.11 7.93 15.29
C PRO A 92 40.56 7.43 15.17
N SER A 93 40.81 6.65 14.13
CA SER A 93 42.16 6.26 13.66
C SER A 93 42.11 6.01 12.14
N PRO A 94 43.21 6.19 11.40
CA PRO A 94 43.35 7.33 10.50
C PRO A 94 43.25 6.97 9.01
N LYS A 95 43.04 8.04 8.24
CA LYS A 95 43.04 8.20 6.78
C LYS A 95 43.98 7.23 6.04
N SER A 96 43.44 6.48 5.08
CA SER A 96 44.21 5.97 3.94
C SER A 96 43.67 6.55 2.64
N SER A 97 44.44 7.47 2.07
CA SER A 97 44.34 7.96 0.71
C SER A 97 44.52 6.82 -0.28
N ILE A 98 43.61 6.66 -1.25
CA ILE A 98 43.94 6.09 -2.55
C ILE A 98 43.26 6.90 -3.64
N ASP A 99 44.13 7.38 -4.53
CA ASP A 99 43.95 8.22 -5.69
C ASP A 99 43.05 7.65 -6.80
N ASN A 100 42.45 8.60 -7.51
CA ASN A 100 42.19 8.66 -8.96
C ASN A 100 41.96 7.36 -9.74
N ARG A 101 40.79 7.28 -10.39
CA ARG A 101 40.74 6.89 -11.81
C ARG A 101 39.60 7.57 -12.56
N LYS A 102 40.01 8.56 -13.35
CA LYS A 102 39.30 9.19 -14.46
C LYS A 102 38.92 8.13 -15.49
N SER A 103 37.63 7.97 -15.76
CA SER A 103 37.12 7.22 -16.90
C SER A 103 36.08 8.06 -17.62
N GLU A 104 36.53 8.75 -18.66
CA GLU A 104 35.69 9.30 -19.73
C GLU A 104 35.12 8.13 -20.54
N ILE A 105 33.79 8.11 -20.74
CA ILE A 105 33.18 7.34 -21.83
C ILE A 105 32.11 8.22 -22.51
N PRO A 106 32.05 8.23 -23.87
CA PRO A 106 31.42 9.30 -24.65
C PRO A 106 29.91 9.15 -24.85
N LEU A 107 29.25 10.29 -25.05
CA LEU A 107 27.89 10.40 -25.61
C LEU A 107 27.84 9.88 -27.05
N PRO A 108 26.73 9.24 -27.45
CA PRO A 108 26.24 9.35 -28.81
C PRO A 108 24.92 10.13 -28.89
N ALA A 109 24.78 10.75 -30.06
CA ALA A 109 23.87 11.80 -30.44
C ALA A 109 22.40 11.40 -30.53
N ALA A 110 21.58 12.45 -30.48
CA ALA A 110 20.17 12.50 -30.77
C ALA A 110 19.80 11.90 -32.15
N SER A 111 18.61 11.30 -32.22
CA SER A 111 17.78 11.32 -33.42
C SER A 111 16.33 10.99 -33.05
N SER A 112 15.47 12.00 -33.17
CA SER A 112 14.02 11.83 -33.33
C SER A 112 13.70 11.39 -34.76
N PRO A 113 12.57 10.72 -34.98
CA PRO A 113 11.66 11.23 -36.00
C PRO A 113 10.20 11.30 -35.54
N GLN A 114 9.54 12.36 -36.03
CA GLN A 114 8.09 12.54 -36.11
C GLN A 114 7.45 11.45 -36.97
N SER A 115 6.22 11.03 -36.62
CA SER A 115 5.18 10.81 -37.63
C SER A 115 3.79 10.69 -37.01
N SER A 116 2.93 11.63 -37.42
CA SER A 116 1.58 11.40 -37.94
C SER A 116 0.49 10.90 -37.00
N ILE A 117 -0.35 11.85 -36.60
CA ILE A 117 -1.76 11.69 -36.29
C ILE A 117 -2.47 11.23 -37.56
N ASP A 118 -3.24 10.15 -37.49
CA ASP A 118 -4.35 9.94 -38.41
C ASP A 118 -5.62 9.52 -37.67
N ASN A 119 -6.65 10.33 -37.93
CA ASN A 119 -8.04 10.17 -37.54
C ASN A 119 -8.66 9.04 -38.36
N ARG A 120 -9.24 8.02 -37.71
CA ARG A 120 -10.31 7.24 -38.36
C ARG A 120 -11.45 6.91 -37.40
N LYS A 121 -12.51 7.67 -37.65
CA LYS A 121 -13.92 7.46 -37.30
C LYS A 121 -14.44 6.16 -37.94
N SER A 122 -15.58 5.69 -37.40
CA SER A 122 -16.44 4.58 -37.84
C SER A 122 -16.09 3.23 -37.21
N GLU A 123 -17.01 2.39 -36.76
CA GLU A 123 -18.47 2.41 -36.64
C GLU A 123 -18.79 1.24 -35.70
N ILE A 124 -19.90 1.31 -34.98
CA ILE A 124 -20.40 0.24 -34.12
C ILE A 124 -21.26 -0.68 -35.00
N PRO A 125 -21.00 -2.00 -35.05
CA PRO A 125 -22.05 -2.98 -35.27
C PRO A 125 -22.44 -3.62 -33.93
N SER A 126 -23.71 -3.42 -33.60
CA SER A 126 -24.44 -4.16 -32.59
C SER A 126 -24.59 -5.61 -33.05
N ALA A 127 -23.97 -6.56 -32.36
CA ALA A 127 -24.36 -7.96 -32.33
C ALA A 127 -23.68 -8.64 -31.13
N VAL A 128 -24.45 -8.97 -30.10
CA VAL A 128 -24.01 -9.86 -29.02
C VAL A 128 -24.06 -11.29 -29.57
N PRO A 129 -22.93 -11.99 -29.75
CA PRO A 129 -22.96 -13.40 -30.09
C PRO A 129 -23.35 -14.19 -28.84
N GLU A 130 -24.30 -15.10 -29.00
CA GLU A 130 -24.65 -16.09 -27.98
C GLU A 130 -23.40 -16.90 -27.55
N PRO A 131 -23.35 -17.35 -26.29
CA PRO A 131 -22.19 -18.06 -25.74
C PRO A 131 -21.99 -19.41 -26.43
N SER A 132 -21.00 -19.45 -27.32
CA SER A 132 -20.49 -20.65 -27.97
C SER A 132 -20.01 -21.69 -26.92
N PRO A 133 -20.25 -23.00 -27.13
CA PRO A 133 -19.83 -24.06 -26.21
C PRO A 133 -18.32 -24.02 -25.99
N ALA A 134 -17.93 -24.05 -24.71
CA ALA A 134 -16.59 -23.80 -24.20
C ALA A 134 -15.49 -24.48 -25.02
N ALA A 135 -14.73 -23.66 -25.76
CA ALA A 135 -13.51 -24.09 -26.41
C ALA A 135 -12.57 -24.76 -25.39
N PRO A 136 -11.80 -25.78 -25.80
CA PRO A 136 -10.89 -26.49 -24.90
C PRO A 136 -9.90 -25.50 -24.27
N ARG A 137 -9.78 -25.55 -22.94
CA ARG A 137 -8.90 -24.68 -22.16
C ARG A 137 -7.47 -24.82 -22.68
N ARG A 138 -7.00 -23.80 -23.42
CA ARG A 138 -5.59 -23.71 -23.84
C ARG A 138 -4.71 -23.89 -22.61
N ARG A 139 -3.76 -24.83 -22.68
CA ARG A 139 -2.76 -25.03 -21.61
C ARG A 139 -2.00 -23.73 -21.44
N ASP A 140 -1.97 -23.19 -20.23
CA ASP A 140 -1.26 -21.95 -19.93
C ASP A 140 0.24 -22.21 -20.09
N HIS A 141 0.87 -21.58 -21.08
CA HIS A 141 2.28 -21.80 -21.44
C HIS A 141 3.26 -21.13 -20.47
N ARG A 142 2.75 -20.40 -19.46
CA ARG A 142 3.58 -19.73 -18.47
C ARG A 142 4.39 -20.76 -17.66
N PRO A 143 5.65 -20.48 -17.30
CA PRO A 143 6.40 -21.33 -16.38
C PRO A 143 5.67 -21.48 -15.04
N LEU A 144 5.74 -22.66 -14.41
CA LEU A 144 5.00 -23.01 -13.19
C LEU A 144 5.15 -21.96 -12.07
N ARG A 145 6.34 -21.36 -11.92
CA ARG A 145 6.60 -20.30 -10.94
C ARG A 145 5.73 -19.07 -11.13
N GLU A 146 5.50 -18.65 -12.38
CA GLU A 146 4.63 -17.53 -12.71
C GLU A 146 3.17 -17.87 -12.45
N GLN A 147 2.74 -19.09 -12.76
CA GLN A 147 1.38 -19.56 -12.45
C GLN A 147 1.12 -19.53 -10.94
N LEU A 148 2.06 -20.02 -10.12
CA LEU A 148 1.96 -19.99 -8.65
C LEU A 148 1.99 -18.56 -8.09
N ARG A 149 2.73 -17.64 -8.72
CA ARG A 149 2.73 -16.22 -8.34
C ARG A 149 1.39 -15.57 -8.68
N ALA A 150 0.89 -15.77 -9.89
CA ALA A 150 -0.40 -15.26 -10.34
C ALA A 150 -1.54 -15.76 -9.45
N ARG A 151 -1.57 -17.07 -9.14
CA ARG A 151 -2.57 -17.67 -8.25
C ARG A 151 -2.55 -17.06 -6.85
N ARG A 152 -1.36 -16.79 -6.28
CA ARG A 152 -1.24 -16.12 -4.97
C ARG A 152 -1.76 -14.68 -4.99
N ILE A 153 -1.49 -13.94 -6.08
CA ILE A 153 -2.02 -12.58 -6.26
C ILE A 153 -3.54 -12.63 -6.37
N GLU A 154 -4.08 -13.50 -7.22
CA GLU A 154 -5.52 -13.66 -7.41
C GLU A 154 -6.23 -14.06 -6.12
N GLN A 155 -5.67 -15.00 -5.34
CA GLN A 155 -6.20 -15.37 -4.02
C GLN A 155 -6.21 -14.19 -3.05
N ARG A 156 -5.14 -13.38 -3.04
CA ARG A 156 -5.07 -12.18 -2.21
C ARG A 156 -6.11 -11.15 -2.64
N ASP A 157 -6.28 -10.94 -3.94
CA ASP A 157 -7.25 -10.00 -4.50
C ASP A 157 -8.67 -10.45 -4.17
N LEU A 158 -8.97 -11.74 -4.31
CA LEU A 158 -10.26 -12.32 -3.95
C LEU A 158 -10.55 -12.13 -2.45
N ARG A 159 -9.60 -12.45 -1.57
CA ARG A 159 -9.73 -12.23 -0.12
C ARG A 159 -9.97 -10.76 0.19
N THR A 160 -9.21 -9.86 -0.44
CA THR A 160 -9.35 -8.41 -0.26
C THR A 160 -10.73 -7.92 -0.70
N ARG A 161 -11.23 -8.37 -1.86
CA ARG A 161 -12.59 -8.04 -2.33
C ARG A 161 -13.67 -8.57 -1.39
N ARG A 162 -13.55 -9.82 -0.94
CA ARG A 162 -14.48 -10.42 0.01
C ARG A 162 -14.52 -9.64 1.33
N PHE A 163 -13.36 -9.32 1.88
CA PHE A 163 -13.23 -8.51 3.10
C PHE A 163 -13.95 -7.15 2.96
N TRP A 164 -13.64 -6.38 1.91
CA TRP A 164 -14.25 -5.06 1.72
C TRP A 164 -15.75 -5.12 1.42
N SER A 165 -16.21 -6.17 0.73
CA SER A 165 -17.64 -6.41 0.54
C SER A 165 -18.34 -6.67 1.88
N GLY A 166 -17.74 -7.49 2.76
CA GLY A 166 -18.26 -7.74 4.10
C GLY A 166 -18.27 -6.48 4.97
N VAL A 167 -17.19 -5.70 4.96
CA VAL A 167 -17.13 -4.41 5.69
C VAL A 167 -18.23 -3.47 5.22
N LYS A 168 -18.48 -3.37 3.91
CA LYS A 168 -19.55 -2.54 3.36
C LYS A 168 -20.93 -2.97 3.86
N GLN A 169 -21.22 -4.28 3.86
CA GLN A 169 -22.48 -4.82 4.38
C GLN A 169 -22.68 -4.50 5.87
N VAL A 170 -21.63 -4.65 6.68
CA VAL A 170 -21.68 -4.31 8.12
C VAL A 170 -21.85 -2.80 8.33
N ASP A 171 -21.16 -1.96 7.56
CA ASP A 171 -21.29 -0.50 7.65
C ASP A 171 -22.74 -0.07 7.32
N GLU A 172 -23.36 -0.66 6.29
CA GLU A 172 -24.75 -0.40 5.90
C GLU A 172 -25.74 -0.87 6.99
N ALA A 173 -25.56 -2.08 7.53
CA ALA A 173 -26.39 -2.62 8.61
C ALA A 173 -26.26 -1.77 9.90
N THR A 174 -25.04 -1.37 10.25
CA THR A 174 -24.76 -0.49 11.39
C THR A 174 -25.43 0.87 11.19
N ALA A 175 -25.30 1.48 10.00
CA ALA A 175 -25.94 2.75 9.71
C ALA A 175 -27.48 2.66 9.75
N ALA A 176 -28.08 1.55 9.33
CA ALA A 176 -29.51 1.30 9.47
C ALA A 176 -29.93 1.21 10.95
N LEU A 177 -29.18 0.44 11.75
CA LEU A 177 -29.40 0.29 13.19
C LEU A 177 -29.30 1.62 13.96
N LEU A 178 -28.26 2.41 13.69
CA LEU A 178 -28.08 3.71 14.35
C LEU A 178 -29.20 4.70 14.01
N ARG A 179 -29.73 4.63 12.79
CA ARG A 179 -30.88 5.43 12.36
C ARG A 179 -32.18 4.99 13.05
N SER A 180 -32.44 3.69 13.15
CA SER A 180 -33.65 3.18 13.80
C SER A 180 -33.68 3.50 15.30
N LEU A 181 -32.52 3.43 15.96
CA LEU A 181 -32.36 3.78 17.38
C LEU A 181 -32.21 5.29 17.64
N ARG A 182 -32.30 6.13 16.59
CA ARG A 182 -32.15 7.60 16.67
C ARG A 182 -30.88 8.06 17.40
N VAL A 183 -29.77 7.34 17.19
CA VAL A 183 -28.48 7.67 17.80
C VAL A 183 -28.00 9.04 17.27
N PRO A 184 -27.49 9.95 18.12
CA PRO A 184 -26.95 11.23 17.67
C PRO A 184 -25.85 11.07 16.62
N SER A 185 -25.93 11.86 15.54
CA SER A 185 -25.00 11.80 14.40
C SER A 185 -23.52 11.92 14.79
N ARG A 186 -23.22 12.71 15.85
CA ARG A 186 -21.86 12.86 16.39
C ARG A 186 -21.21 11.54 16.84
N LEU A 187 -22.01 10.54 17.22
CA LEU A 187 -21.51 9.22 17.66
C LEU A 187 -21.42 8.21 16.52
N HIS A 188 -22.02 8.47 15.36
CA HIS A 188 -22.06 7.51 14.25
C HIS A 188 -20.66 7.09 13.79
N ARG A 189 -19.75 8.06 13.69
CA ARG A 189 -18.37 7.80 13.30
C ARG A 189 -17.66 6.83 14.26
N SER A 190 -17.94 6.93 15.56
CA SER A 190 -17.34 6.06 16.58
C SER A 190 -17.87 4.64 16.49
N TYR A 191 -19.18 4.46 16.29
CA TYR A 191 -19.77 3.13 16.06
C TYR A 191 -19.29 2.48 14.76
N LEU A 192 -19.17 3.23 13.67
CA LEU A 192 -18.61 2.70 12.41
C LEU A 192 -17.12 2.34 12.55
N ALA A 193 -16.35 3.13 13.31
CA ALA A 193 -14.95 2.78 13.61
C ALA A 193 -14.85 1.49 14.45
N PHE A 194 -15.75 1.31 15.41
CA PHE A 194 -15.87 0.07 16.18
C PHE A 194 -16.23 -1.12 15.28
N ALA A 195 -17.24 -0.97 14.42
CA ALA A 195 -17.65 -2.00 13.46
C ALA A 195 -16.48 -2.47 12.57
N ARG A 196 -15.69 -1.54 12.04
CA ARG A 196 -14.48 -1.86 11.24
C ARG A 196 -13.41 -2.59 12.04
N SER A 197 -13.27 -2.27 13.33
CA SER A 197 -12.35 -2.97 14.23
C SER A 197 -12.81 -4.42 14.47
N CYS A 198 -14.11 -4.64 14.64
CA CYS A 198 -14.71 -5.97 14.69
C CYS A 198 -14.47 -6.75 13.38
N CYS A 199 -14.79 -6.17 12.22
CA CYS A 199 -14.56 -6.81 10.91
C CYS A 199 -13.10 -7.22 10.71
N SER A 200 -12.14 -6.34 11.03
CA SER A 200 -10.71 -6.66 10.94
C SER A 200 -10.30 -7.79 11.88
N THR A 201 -10.91 -7.88 13.07
CA THR A 201 -10.63 -8.94 14.04
C THR A 201 -11.22 -10.27 13.58
N SER A 202 -12.45 -10.26 13.04
CA SER A 202 -13.09 -11.44 12.46
C SER A 202 -12.32 -11.99 11.26
N ASP A 203 -11.88 -11.15 10.32
CA ASP A 203 -11.07 -11.59 9.16
C ASP A 203 -9.71 -12.15 9.58
N ALA A 204 -9.06 -11.55 10.58
CA ALA A 204 -7.79 -12.04 11.11
C ALA A 204 -7.93 -13.42 11.78
N LEU A 205 -9.11 -13.73 12.30
CA LEU A 205 -9.42 -14.96 13.03
C LEU A 205 -10.30 -15.93 12.23
N GLU A 206 -10.43 -15.76 10.91
CA GLU A 206 -11.26 -16.62 10.04
C GLU A 206 -10.88 -18.12 10.18
N ALA A 207 -9.59 -18.42 10.34
CA ALA A 207 -9.08 -19.78 10.52
C ALA A 207 -8.98 -20.23 11.99
N ALA A 208 -9.30 -19.36 12.95
CA ALA A 208 -9.22 -19.69 14.38
C ALA A 208 -10.49 -20.42 14.85
N ARG A 209 -10.40 -21.06 16.02
CA ARG A 209 -11.59 -21.64 16.67
C ARG A 209 -12.59 -20.52 17.02
N PRO A 210 -13.91 -20.76 16.89
CA PRO A 210 -14.93 -19.74 17.10
C PRO A 210 -14.85 -19.09 18.48
N GLU A 211 -14.57 -19.87 19.53
CA GLU A 211 -14.39 -19.34 20.89
C GLU A 211 -13.26 -18.29 21.01
N VAL A 212 -12.19 -18.45 20.23
CA VAL A 212 -11.06 -17.51 20.25
C VAL A 212 -11.48 -16.20 19.57
N ALA A 213 -12.22 -16.30 18.46
CA ALA A 213 -12.78 -15.14 17.77
C ALA A 213 -13.77 -14.38 18.67
N GLU A 214 -14.68 -15.09 19.33
CA GLU A 214 -15.65 -14.49 20.25
C GLU A 214 -14.97 -13.78 21.42
N ARG A 215 -13.98 -14.42 22.07
CA ARG A 215 -13.22 -13.78 23.16
C ARG A 215 -12.45 -12.55 22.67
N ALA A 216 -11.87 -12.59 21.47
CA ALA A 216 -11.15 -11.45 20.90
C ALA A 216 -12.10 -10.29 20.60
N LEU A 217 -13.26 -10.56 20.03
CA LEU A 217 -14.28 -9.54 19.75
C LEU A 217 -14.86 -8.95 21.05
N ALA A 218 -15.13 -9.79 22.06
CA ALA A 218 -15.64 -9.34 23.35
C ALA A 218 -14.68 -8.36 24.06
N ARG A 219 -13.37 -8.48 23.84
CA ARG A 219 -12.36 -7.55 24.38
C ARG A 219 -12.42 -6.15 23.77
N LEU A 220 -13.10 -5.97 22.64
CA LEU A 220 -13.27 -4.66 22.00
C LEU A 220 -14.36 -3.81 22.68
N ILE A 221 -15.33 -4.43 23.37
CA ILE A 221 -16.45 -3.72 23.98
C ILE A 221 -16.03 -2.79 25.13
N PRO A 222 -15.25 -3.23 26.15
CA PRO A 222 -14.93 -2.38 27.30
C PRO A 222 -14.30 -1.01 26.95
N PRO A 223 -13.30 -0.89 26.06
CA PRO A 223 -12.73 0.41 25.71
C PRO A 223 -13.71 1.30 24.94
N ALA A 224 -14.63 0.74 24.16
CA ALA A 224 -15.68 1.48 23.46
C ALA A 224 -16.75 2.02 24.43
N VAL A 225 -17.14 1.21 25.43
CA VAL A 225 -18.05 1.65 26.50
C VAL A 225 -17.41 2.75 27.34
N ALA A 226 -16.11 2.66 27.65
CA ALA A 226 -15.39 3.71 28.34
C ALA A 226 -15.35 5.06 27.57
N GLN A 227 -15.58 5.04 26.26
CA GLN A 227 -15.73 6.24 25.41
C GLN A 227 -17.19 6.76 25.36
N GLY A 228 -18.10 6.20 26.15
CA GLY A 228 -19.50 6.60 26.22
C GLY A 228 -20.39 5.98 25.13
N LEU A 229 -19.96 4.88 24.49
CA LEU A 229 -20.81 4.14 23.56
C LEU A 229 -21.71 3.15 24.29
N ASP A 230 -22.92 2.96 23.78
CA ASP A 230 -23.92 2.07 24.35
C ASP A 230 -23.54 0.61 24.14
N ARG A 231 -23.52 -0.16 25.24
CA ARG A 231 -23.11 -1.57 25.21
C ARG A 231 -24.04 -2.44 24.38
N GLY A 232 -25.34 -2.18 24.40
CA GLY A 232 -26.33 -2.95 23.64
C GLY A 232 -26.13 -2.78 22.13
N ILE A 233 -25.89 -1.55 21.67
CA ILE A 233 -25.60 -1.26 20.26
C ILE A 233 -24.29 -1.93 19.84
N LEU A 234 -23.24 -1.86 20.66
CA LEU A 234 -21.96 -2.52 20.36
C LEU A 234 -22.10 -4.04 20.21
N ALA A 235 -22.90 -4.68 21.07
CA ALA A 235 -23.17 -6.12 20.97
C ALA A 235 -23.92 -6.49 19.69
N GLN A 236 -24.89 -5.67 19.26
CA GLN A 236 -25.60 -5.87 17.99
C GLN A 236 -24.67 -5.71 16.78
N ILE A 237 -23.77 -4.71 16.80
CA ILE A 237 -22.75 -4.53 15.76
C ILE A 237 -21.82 -5.76 15.70
N GLN A 238 -21.36 -6.26 16.85
CA GLN A 238 -20.54 -7.47 16.92
C GLN A 238 -21.27 -8.69 16.33
N SER A 239 -22.56 -8.86 16.64
CA SER A 239 -23.39 -9.92 16.05
C SER A 239 -23.50 -9.77 14.53
N ALA A 240 -23.69 -8.56 14.01
CA ALA A 240 -23.74 -8.31 12.57
C ALA A 240 -22.40 -8.66 11.89
N CYS A 241 -21.26 -8.29 12.50
CA CYS A 241 -19.94 -8.73 12.02
C CYS A 241 -19.81 -10.25 12.01
N ALA A 242 -20.24 -10.93 13.06
CA ALA A 242 -20.16 -12.37 13.16
C ALA A 242 -20.99 -13.06 12.07
N GLN A 243 -22.21 -12.58 11.79
CA GLN A 243 -23.07 -13.12 10.73
C GLN A 243 -22.44 -12.98 9.34
N VAL A 244 -21.82 -11.84 9.04
CA VAL A 244 -21.21 -11.57 7.71
C VAL A 244 -19.93 -12.38 7.50
N PHE A 245 -19.09 -12.52 8.54
CA PHE A 245 -17.78 -13.17 8.42
C PHE A 245 -17.79 -14.67 8.82
N HIS A 246 -18.79 -15.12 9.58
CA HIS A 246 -18.95 -16.50 10.06
C HIS A 246 -20.40 -17.02 9.87
N PRO A 247 -20.91 -17.10 8.63
CA PRO A 247 -22.31 -17.45 8.36
C PRO A 247 -22.69 -18.87 8.81
N GLN A 248 -21.73 -19.76 9.06
CA GLN A 248 -22.00 -21.15 9.46
C GLN A 248 -22.29 -21.33 10.96
N SER A 249 -22.09 -20.30 11.78
CA SER A 249 -22.30 -20.39 13.23
C SER A 249 -23.75 -20.11 13.66
N SER A 250 -24.65 -19.73 12.74
CA SER A 250 -26.04 -19.35 13.07
C SER A 250 -27.08 -20.45 12.84
N VAL A 251 -26.66 -21.68 12.58
CA VAL A 251 -27.56 -22.84 12.47
C VAL A 251 -27.37 -23.70 13.72
N GLY A 252 -28.02 -23.30 14.81
CA GLY A 252 -28.00 -23.97 16.10
C GLY A 252 -29.10 -23.45 16.99
#